data_AF-A0A818KNT2-F1
#
_entry.id   AF-A0A818KNT2-F1
#
_cell.length_a   1.000
_cell.length_b   1.000
_cell.length_c   1.000
_cell.angle_alpha   90.00
_cell.angle_beta   90.00
_cell.angle_gamma   90.00
#
_symmetry.space_group_name_H-M   'P 1'
#
loop_
_entity.id
_entity.type
_entity.pdbx_description
1 polymer ?
#
loop_
_entity_poly.entity_id
_entity_poly.type
_entity_poly.pdbx_seq_one_letter_code
_entity_poly.pdbx_strand_id
1 'polypeptide(L)'
;MGNKGAKKGPSKELTPKQIAMLKANTQYTDRDIREWHAGFLRDCPTGKLNKKQFVEVYQKFYPHGKADAFCKFAFSMFDANHDGTIDFDEFLLAVAATSQGSLDDRLEVAFDM
;
A
#
# COMPACT_ATOMS: atom_id res chain seq x y z
N MET A 1 33.06 -7.55 -3.58
CA MET A 1 32.09 -7.45 -2.47
C MET A 1 31.74 -5.97 -2.27
N GLY A 2 30.47 -5.59 -2.41
CA GLY A 2 30.03 -4.22 -2.22
C GLY A 2 28.85 -3.83 -3.09
N ASN A 3 27.75 -4.58 -3.03
CA ASN A 3 26.51 -4.16 -3.66
C ASN A 3 25.93 -3.03 -2.78
N LYS A 4 26.23 -1.79 -3.13
CA LYS A 4 25.65 -0.61 -2.47
C LYS A 4 24.16 -0.63 -2.77
N GLY A 5 23.35 -0.89 -1.74
CA GLY A 5 21.91 -0.75 -1.79
C GLY A 5 21.56 0.65 -2.28
N ALA A 6 21.11 0.73 -3.53
CA ALA A 6 20.54 1.94 -4.08
C ALA A 6 19.28 2.22 -3.26
N LYS A 7 19.37 3.20 -2.35
CA LYS A 7 18.19 3.86 -1.78
C LYS A 7 17.44 4.49 -2.95
N LYS A 8 16.54 3.73 -3.58
CA LYS A 8 15.67 4.23 -4.63
C LYS A 8 14.82 5.34 -4.01
N GLY A 9 15.08 6.58 -4.41
CA GLY A 9 14.15 7.66 -4.19
C GLY A 9 12.79 7.32 -4.82
N PRO A 10 11.71 8.02 -4.43
CA PRO A 10 10.37 7.76 -4.93
C PRO A 10 10.39 7.86 -6.46
N SER A 11 10.33 6.71 -7.12
CA SER A 11 10.38 6.65 -8.58
C SER A 11 8.99 7.05 -9.08
N LYS A 12 8.90 8.16 -9.81
CA LYS A 12 7.64 8.65 -10.40
C LYS A 12 6.99 7.66 -11.38
N GLU A 13 7.67 6.57 -11.70
CA GLU A 13 7.23 5.55 -12.63
C GLU A 13 7.36 4.16 -12.00
N LEU A 14 6.30 3.36 -12.14
CA LEU A 14 6.27 1.96 -11.73
C LEU A 14 7.18 1.14 -12.63
N THR A 15 8.15 0.44 -12.03
CA THR A 15 8.99 -0.48 -12.79
C THR A 15 8.22 -1.76 -13.18
N PRO A 16 8.52 -2.40 -14.31
CA PRO A 16 7.87 -3.68 -14.69
C PRO A 16 7.99 -4.75 -13.60
N LYS A 17 9.10 -4.75 -12.85
CA LYS A 17 9.32 -5.65 -11.72
C LYS A 17 8.39 -5.35 -10.54
N GLN A 18 8.16 -4.08 -10.23
CA GLN A 18 7.17 -3.68 -9.20
C GLN A 18 5.77 -4.08 -9.62
N ILE A 19 5.37 -3.80 -10.86
CA ILE A 19 4.04 -4.19 -11.35
C ILE A 19 3.86 -5.71 -11.27
N ALA A 20 4.84 -6.50 -11.71
CA ALA A 20 4.79 -7.95 -11.60
C ALA A 20 4.68 -8.43 -10.14
N MET A 21 5.40 -7.80 -9.21
CA MET A 21 5.33 -8.11 -7.78
C MET A 21 3.96 -7.76 -7.19
N LEU A 22 3.43 -6.58 -7.50
CA LEU A 22 2.10 -6.16 -7.04
C LEU A 22 1.00 -7.06 -7.61
N LYS A 23 1.08 -7.46 -8.89
CA LYS A 23 0.14 -8.42 -9.49
C LYS A 23 0.23 -9.82 -8.90
N ALA A 24 1.39 -10.23 -8.42
CA ALA A 24 1.56 -11.55 -7.80
C ALA A 24 1.03 -11.58 -6.36
N ASN A 25 0.94 -10.41 -5.70
CA ASN A 25 0.54 -10.29 -4.30
C ASN A 25 -0.84 -9.59 -4.14
N THR A 26 -1.48 -9.23 -5.25
CA THR A 26 -2.82 -8.62 -5.30
C THR A 26 -3.56 -9.20 -6.50
N GLN A 27 -4.89 -9.11 -6.54
CA GLN A 27 -5.66 -9.52 -7.74
C GLN A 27 -5.85 -8.36 -8.72
N TYR A 28 -5.10 -7.26 -8.55
CA TYR A 28 -5.21 -6.10 -9.43
C TYR A 28 -4.51 -6.35 -10.77
N THR A 29 -5.11 -5.84 -11.85
CA THR A 29 -4.49 -5.88 -13.18
C THR A 29 -3.41 -4.81 -13.32
N ASP A 30 -2.55 -4.92 -14.34
CA ASP A 30 -1.59 -3.85 -14.71
C ASP A 30 -2.27 -2.47 -14.80
N ARG A 31 -3.50 -2.45 -15.32
CA ARG A 31 -4.28 -1.23 -15.49
C ARG A 31 -4.69 -0.66 -14.14
N ASP A 32 -5.27 -1.48 -13.27
CA ASP A 32 -5.72 -1.05 -11.95
C ASP A 32 -4.55 -0.51 -11.12
N ILE A 33 -3.41 -1.19 -11.14
CA ILE A 33 -2.18 -0.76 -10.43
C ILE A 33 -1.73 0.62 -10.94
N ARG A 34 -1.76 0.86 -12.25
CA ARG A 34 -1.39 2.15 -12.84
C ARG A 34 -2.38 3.25 -12.48
N GLU A 35 -3.68 2.95 -12.47
CA GLU A 35 -4.73 3.90 -12.07
C GLU A 35 -4.59 4.27 -10.59
N TRP A 36 -4.37 3.28 -9.71
CA TRP A 36 -4.07 3.50 -8.29
C TRP A 36 -2.81 4.34 -8.10
N HIS A 37 -1.74 4.05 -8.83
CA HIS A 37 -0.49 4.81 -8.74
C HIS A 37 -0.65 6.26 -9.21
N ALA A 38 -1.40 6.48 -10.29
CA ALA A 38 -1.72 7.83 -10.76
C ALA A 38 -2.54 8.61 -9.72
N GLY A 39 -3.52 7.97 -9.08
CA GLY A 39 -4.28 8.55 -7.97
C GLY A 39 -3.38 8.88 -6.77
N PHE A 40 -2.52 7.94 -6.39
CA PHE A 40 -1.58 8.09 -5.29
C PHE A 40 -0.62 9.26 -5.52
N LEU A 41 -0.05 9.41 -6.72
CA LEU A 41 0.83 10.53 -7.04
C LEU A 41 0.12 11.87 -7.14
N ARG A 42 -1.17 11.88 -7.52
CA ARG A 42 -1.98 13.10 -7.52
C ARG A 42 -2.21 13.62 -6.10
N ASP A 43 -2.51 12.72 -5.17
CA ASP A 43 -2.84 13.07 -3.79
C ASP A 43 -1.56 13.22 -2.93
N CYS A 44 -0.50 12.50 -3.30
CA CYS A 44 0.81 12.47 -2.65
C CYS A 44 1.94 12.62 -3.69
N PRO A 45 2.24 13.85 -4.14
CA PRO A 45 3.25 14.11 -5.17
C PRO A 45 4.69 13.73 -4.74
N THR A 46 4.89 13.49 -3.44
CA THR A 46 6.14 12.97 -2.85
C THR A 46 6.35 11.47 -3.07
N GLY A 47 5.32 10.73 -3.50
CA GLY A 47 5.37 9.27 -3.65
C GLY A 47 5.47 8.50 -2.32
N LYS A 48 5.27 9.18 -1.20
CA LYS A 48 5.25 8.63 0.15
C LYS A 48 4.18 9.34 0.98
N LEU A 49 3.44 8.57 1.77
CA LEU A 49 2.45 9.04 2.74
C LEU A 49 3.05 8.97 4.13
N ASN A 50 3.27 10.12 4.77
CA ASN A 50 3.56 10.11 6.20
C ASN A 50 2.26 9.95 7.01
N LYS A 51 2.41 9.62 8.29
CA LYS A 51 1.27 9.40 9.21
C LYS A 51 0.28 10.56 9.25
N LYS A 52 0.76 11.80 9.17
CA LYS A 52 -0.10 12.99 9.18
C LYS A 52 -0.93 13.09 7.90
N GLN A 53 -0.29 12.91 6.74
CA GLN A 53 -0.96 12.93 5.44
C GLN A 53 -1.96 11.79 5.30
N PHE A 54 -1.64 10.59 5.80
CA PHE A 54 -2.56 9.45 5.80
C PHE A 54 -3.84 9.77 6.56
N VAL A 55 -3.75 10.37 7.75
CA VAL A 55 -4.92 10.79 8.54
C VAL A 55 -5.74 11.85 7.79
N GLU A 56 -5.09 12.84 7.20
CA GLU A 56 -5.78 13.90 6.43
C GLU A 56 -6.53 13.34 5.21
N VAL A 57 -5.91 12.42 4.47
CA VAL A 57 -6.54 11.74 3.33
C VAL A 57 -7.71 10.87 3.82
N TYR A 58 -7.51 10.08 4.86
CA TYR A 58 -8.55 9.22 5.43
C TYR A 58 -9.76 10.01 5.94
N GLN A 59 -9.53 11.15 6.61
CA GLN A 59 -10.59 12.05 7.09
C GLN A 59 -11.39 12.69 5.95
N LYS A 60 -10.78 12.94 4.78
CA LYS A 60 -11.51 13.42 3.60
C LYS A 60 -12.51 12.37 3.07
N PHE A 61 -12.14 11.10 3.12
CA PHE A 61 -13.03 10.01 2.68
C PHE A 61 -14.06 9.62 3.75
N TYR A 62 -13.72 9.75 5.03
CA TYR A 62 -14.58 9.38 6.15
C TYR A 62 -14.68 10.51 7.20
N PRO A 63 -15.37 11.63 6.88
CA PRO A 63 -15.40 12.83 7.72
C PRO A 63 -16.06 12.65 9.10
N HIS A 64 -16.81 11.56 9.31
CA HIS A 64 -17.53 11.26 10.56
C HIS A 64 -16.89 10.15 11.41
N GLY A 65 -15.78 9.56 10.96
CA GLY A 65 -15.08 8.51 11.72
C GLY A 65 -14.24 9.11 12.85
N LYS A 66 -14.15 8.43 14.01
CA LYS A 66 -13.11 8.68 15.03
C LYS A 66 -11.74 8.25 14.47
N ALA A 67 -11.23 9.06 13.54
CA ALA A 67 -10.14 8.70 12.67
C ALA A 67 -8.82 8.49 13.43
N ASP A 68 -8.59 9.17 14.55
CA ASP A 68 -7.25 9.21 15.14
C ASP A 68 -6.73 7.84 15.64
N ALA A 69 -7.55 7.09 16.37
CA ALA A 69 -7.15 5.77 16.88
C ALA A 69 -7.11 4.71 15.77
N PHE A 70 -8.11 4.72 14.87
CA PHE A 70 -8.18 3.79 13.75
C PHE A 70 -7.08 4.04 12.72
N CYS A 71 -6.81 5.30 12.36
CA CYS A 71 -5.73 5.65 11.44
C CYS A 71 -4.37 5.29 12.01
N LYS A 72 -4.14 5.40 13.33
CA LYS A 72 -2.90 4.94 13.95
C LYS A 72 -2.69 3.44 13.78
N PHE A 73 -3.75 2.66 13.98
CA PHE A 73 -3.71 1.22 13.82
C PHE A 73 -3.59 0.80 12.34
N ALA A 74 -4.39 1.41 11.46
CA ALA A 74 -4.32 1.19 10.01
C ALA A 74 -2.95 1.58 9.46
N PHE A 75 -2.38 2.71 9.89
CA PHE A 75 -1.04 3.11 9.49
C PHE A 75 0.00 2.06 9.89
N SER A 76 -0.09 1.52 11.11
CA SER A 76 0.81 0.45 11.58
C SER A 76 0.66 -0.85 10.78
N MET A 77 -0.51 -1.12 10.21
CA MET A 77 -0.75 -2.30 9.37
C MET A 77 -0.21 -2.09 7.94
N PHE A 78 -0.14 -0.84 7.49
CA PHE A 78 0.27 -0.48 6.13
C PHE A 78 1.79 -0.27 6.06
N ASP A 79 2.39 0.35 7.08
CA ASP A 79 3.83 0.57 7.23
C ASP A 79 4.53 -0.74 7.65
N ALA A 80 4.71 -1.65 6.69
CA ALA A 80 5.26 -2.99 6.91
C ALA A 80 6.77 -2.96 7.23
N ASN A 81 7.49 -1.97 6.70
CA ASN A 81 8.91 -1.79 6.96
C ASN A 81 9.19 -0.94 8.22
N HIS A 82 8.16 -0.36 8.83
CA HIS A 82 8.22 0.51 10.01
C HIS A 82 9.15 1.72 9.83
N ASP A 83 9.26 2.25 8.61
CA ASP A 83 10.06 3.44 8.29
C ASP A 83 9.33 4.76 8.62
N GLY A 84 8.06 4.66 9.05
CA GLY A 84 7.23 5.81 9.40
C GLY A 84 6.60 6.51 8.19
N THR A 85 6.72 5.91 7.00
CA THR A 85 6.08 6.33 5.76
C THR A 85 5.47 5.12 5.06
N ILE A 86 4.34 5.33 4.39
CA ILE A 86 3.73 4.31 3.54
C ILE A 86 4.12 4.65 2.10
N ASP A 87 4.82 3.74 1.45
CA ASP A 87 5.07 3.83 0.01
C ASP A 87 3.89 3.29 -0.80
N PHE A 88 3.95 3.45 -2.13
CA PHE A 88 2.87 2.98 -2.98
C PHE A 88 2.67 1.46 -2.92
N ASP A 89 3.75 0.69 -2.77
CA ASP A 89 3.69 -0.76 -2.77
C ASP A 89 2.98 -1.23 -1.49
N GLU A 90 3.37 -0.69 -0.35
CA GLU A 90 2.73 -0.89 0.96
C GLU A 90 1.27 -0.47 0.97
N PHE A 91 0.96 0.70 0.40
CA PHE A 91 -0.41 1.19 0.28
C PHE A 91 -1.27 0.20 -0.50
N LEU A 92 -0.83 -0.20 -1.69
CA LEU A 92 -1.64 -1.06 -2.56
C LEU A 92 -1.79 -2.47 -1.99
N LEU A 93 -0.73 -3.03 -1.40
CA LEU A 93 -0.77 -4.33 -0.73
C LEU A 93 -1.73 -4.31 0.46
N ALA A 94 -1.71 -3.25 1.26
CA ALA A 94 -2.61 -3.13 2.40
C ALA A 94 -4.07 -2.89 1.98
N VAL A 95 -4.30 -2.13 0.91
CA VAL A 95 -5.64 -1.97 0.31
C VAL A 95 -6.13 -3.30 -0.26
N ALA A 96 -5.27 -4.05 -0.94
CA ALA A 96 -5.60 -5.39 -1.43
C ALA A 96 -5.94 -6.32 -0.26
N ALA A 97 -5.10 -6.38 0.77
CA ALA A 97 -5.33 -7.21 1.96
C ALA A 97 -6.60 -6.85 2.72
N THR A 98 -6.98 -5.56 2.77
CA THR A 98 -8.20 -5.11 3.45
C THR A 98 -9.46 -5.25 2.59
N SER A 99 -9.32 -5.16 1.26
CA SER A 99 -10.43 -5.38 0.31
C SER A 99 -10.70 -6.87 0.07
N GLN A 100 -9.66 -7.69 0.05
CA GLN A 100 -9.71 -9.14 -0.22
C GLN A 100 -9.79 -9.98 1.06
N GLY A 101 -9.32 -9.46 2.19
CA GLY A 101 -9.38 -10.11 3.50
C GLY A 101 -10.78 -10.20 4.10
N SER A 102 -11.84 -10.00 3.32
CA SER A 102 -13.19 -10.27 3.79
C SER A 102 -13.64 -11.73 3.62
N LEU A 103 -13.10 -12.57 2.72
CA LEU A 103 -13.67 -13.94 2.58
C LEU A 103 -12.78 -15.17 2.22
N ASP A 104 -11.64 -15.13 1.51
CA ASP A 104 -11.11 -16.41 0.93
C ASP A 104 -9.64 -16.81 1.19
N ASP A 105 -8.70 -15.89 1.41
CA ASP A 105 -7.25 -16.23 1.35
C ASP A 105 -6.63 -16.81 2.65
N ARG A 106 -7.40 -17.57 3.44
CA ARG A 106 -6.87 -18.36 4.57
C ARG A 106 -7.31 -19.82 4.60
N LEU A 107 -8.00 -20.33 3.57
CA LEU A 107 -8.53 -21.70 3.58
C LEU A 107 -7.80 -22.70 2.66
N GLU A 108 -6.73 -22.30 1.97
CA GLU A 108 -5.85 -23.25 1.25
C GLU A 108 -4.64 -23.75 2.07
N VAL A 109 -4.60 -23.50 3.38
CA VAL A 109 -3.64 -24.16 4.29
C VAL A 109 -4.33 -25.24 5.15
N ALA A 110 -5.65 -25.43 5.01
CA ALA A 110 -6.42 -26.38 5.83
C ALA A 110 -6.72 -27.74 5.18
N PHE A 111 -6.43 -27.93 3.88
CA PHE A 111 -6.85 -29.14 3.14
C PHE A 111 -5.75 -29.88 2.36
N ASP A 112 -4.48 -29.65 2.67
CA ASP A 112 -3.40 -30.52 2.18
C ASP A 112 -2.75 -31.30 3.34
N MET A 113 -3.62 -32.01 4.08
CA MET A 113 -3.27 -33.19 4.88
C MET A 113 -3.87 -34.44 4.24
#